data_AF-A0AAV5BKQ3-F1
#
_entry.id   AF-A0AAV5BKQ3-F1
#
_cell.length_a   1.000
_cell.length_b   1.000
_cell.length_c   1.000
_cell.angle_alpha   90.00
_cell.angle_beta   90.00
_cell.angle_gamma   90.00
#
_symmetry.space_group_name_H-M   'P 1'
#
loop_
_entity.id
_entity.type
_entity.pdbx_description
1 polymer ?
#
loop_
_entity_poly.entity_id
_entity_poly.type
_entity_poly.pdbx_seq_one_letter_code
_entity_poly.pdbx_strand_id
1 'polypeptide(L)'
;MRGNIEQARKIFDMALLSTEAATEELRKKVPILYFWDPSVIALLFALSFEWDKVGSDNRIHSLFERALADDKLQKSVLLWRCYLAYEAEIACNASAARRVFFRAIHACPWSKRLWLDGFQKLSSILTLKELSDLQEVMREKELNIRTDIYEILLQDETDT
;
A
#
# COMPACT_ATOMS: atom_id res chain seq x y z
N MET A 1 22.52 45.39 -1.72
CA MET A 1 22.01 44.12 -1.15
C MET A 1 21.18 43.28 -2.15
N ARG A 2 21.47 43.30 -3.47
CA ARG A 2 20.77 42.44 -4.47
C ARG A 2 21.56 41.20 -4.92
N GLY A 3 22.87 41.14 -4.67
CA GLY A 3 23.72 40.02 -5.06
C GLY A 3 23.47 38.74 -4.26
N ASN A 4 23.19 38.85 -2.97
CA ASN A 4 23.01 37.67 -2.11
C ASN A 4 21.75 36.85 -2.46
N ILE A 5 20.70 37.47 -3.00
CA ILE A 5 19.45 36.77 -3.34
C ILE A 5 19.60 35.99 -4.65
N GLU A 6 20.26 36.57 -5.66
CA GLU A 6 20.56 35.82 -6.90
C GLU A 6 21.57 34.71 -6.67
N GLN A 7 22.54 34.92 -5.79
CA GLN A 7 23.53 33.91 -5.46
C GLN A 7 22.91 32.79 -4.61
N ALA A 8 22.02 33.11 -3.67
CA ALA A 8 21.22 32.13 -2.95
C ALA A 8 20.29 31.35 -3.89
N ARG A 9 19.65 32.02 -4.85
CA ARG A 9 18.83 31.37 -5.88
C ARG A 9 19.66 30.43 -6.76
N LYS A 10 20.84 30.86 -7.22
CA LYS A 10 21.76 30.00 -7.97
C LYS A 10 22.25 28.81 -7.16
N ILE A 11 22.55 28.98 -5.86
CA ILE A 11 22.96 27.88 -4.99
C ILE A 11 21.80 26.91 -4.80
N PHE A 12 20.58 27.40 -4.64
CA PHE A 12 19.37 26.58 -4.50
C PHE A 12 19.03 25.83 -5.79
N ASP A 13 19.08 26.50 -6.93
CA ASP A 13 18.87 25.89 -8.26
C ASP A 13 19.99 24.88 -8.56
N MET A 14 21.23 25.17 -8.18
CA MET A 14 22.36 24.25 -8.32
C MET A 14 22.25 23.07 -7.36
N ALA A 15 21.70 23.26 -6.16
CA ALA A 15 21.38 22.17 -5.24
C ALA A 15 20.24 21.30 -5.79
N LEU A 16 19.21 21.91 -6.37
CA LEU A 16 18.12 21.19 -7.06
C LEU A 16 18.64 20.39 -8.25
N LEU A 17 19.46 20.99 -9.13
CA LEU A 17 20.07 20.29 -10.27
C LEU A 17 21.07 19.21 -9.83
N SER A 18 21.81 19.43 -8.74
CA SER A 18 22.70 18.43 -8.14
C SER A 18 21.90 17.28 -7.52
N THR A 19 20.76 17.58 -6.88
CA THR A 19 19.83 16.56 -6.39
C THR A 19 19.18 15.83 -7.53
N GLU A 20 18.79 16.48 -8.64
CA GLU A 20 18.23 15.81 -9.81
C GLU A 20 19.24 14.84 -10.43
N ALA A 21 20.50 15.27 -10.61
CA ALA A 21 21.57 14.41 -11.10
C ALA A 21 21.86 13.23 -10.15
N ALA A 22 21.89 13.49 -8.83
CA ALA A 22 22.02 12.45 -7.81
C ALA A 22 20.80 11.51 -7.79
N THR A 23 19.60 12.02 -8.04
CA THR A 23 18.37 11.24 -8.08
C THR A 23 18.32 10.33 -9.30
N GLU A 24 18.89 10.74 -10.44
CA GLU A 24 18.92 9.91 -11.65
C GLU A 24 20.01 8.81 -11.56
N GLU A 25 21.15 9.10 -10.93
CA GLU A 25 22.17 8.10 -10.53
C GLU A 25 21.59 7.08 -9.54
N LEU A 26 20.94 7.56 -8.48
CA LEU A 26 20.27 6.71 -7.50
C LEU A 26 19.15 5.92 -8.17
N ARG A 27 18.38 6.50 -9.08
CA ARG A 27 17.33 5.82 -9.85
C ARG A 27 17.86 4.65 -10.68
N LYS A 28 19.04 4.79 -11.30
CA LYS A 28 19.70 3.67 -12.01
C LYS A 28 20.18 2.59 -11.04
N LYS A 29 20.57 2.98 -9.83
CA LYS A 29 21.07 2.08 -8.78
C LYS A 29 19.96 1.46 -7.93
N VAL A 30 18.77 2.04 -7.83
CA VAL A 30 17.63 1.52 -7.06
C VAL A 30 17.23 0.11 -7.50
N PRO A 31 17.11 -0.20 -8.82
CA PRO A 31 16.87 -1.58 -9.27
C PRO A 31 17.97 -2.56 -8.84
N ILE A 32 19.22 -2.08 -8.76
CA ILE A 32 20.38 -2.87 -8.35
C ILE A 32 20.35 -3.07 -6.83
N LEU A 33 20.15 -2.02 -6.04
CA LEU A 33 20.06 -2.09 -4.57
C LEU A 33 18.92 -3.01 -4.13
N TYR A 34 17.79 -2.94 -4.82
CA TYR A 34 16.63 -3.81 -4.60
C TYR A 34 16.85 -5.25 -5.08
N PHE A 35 17.81 -5.51 -5.98
CA PHE A 35 18.19 -6.86 -6.39
C PHE A 35 18.98 -7.60 -5.30
N TRP A 36 19.74 -6.88 -4.47
CA TRP A 36 20.62 -7.49 -3.46
C TRP A 36 19.95 -7.65 -2.09
N ASP A 37 19.02 -6.78 -1.70
CA ASP A 37 18.26 -6.91 -0.44
C ASP A 37 16.79 -6.46 -0.60
N PRO A 38 15.84 -7.41 -0.73
CA PRO A 38 14.43 -7.09 -0.72
C PRO A 38 14.03 -6.69 0.70
N SER A 39 13.97 -5.39 0.97
CA SER A 39 13.49 -4.82 2.24
C SER A 39 12.30 -3.90 2.04
N VAL A 40 11.45 -3.79 3.06
CA VAL A 40 10.31 -2.85 3.06
C VAL A 40 10.78 -1.40 2.87
N ILE A 41 11.93 -1.04 3.45
CA ILE A 41 12.52 0.29 3.32
C ILE A 41 12.93 0.57 1.87
N ALA A 42 13.60 -0.38 1.21
CA ALA A 42 13.98 -0.25 -0.19
C ALA A 42 12.75 -0.12 -1.11
N LEU A 43 11.66 -0.84 -0.81
CA LEU A 43 10.42 -0.70 -1.57
C LEU A 43 9.78 0.68 -1.37
N LEU A 44 9.64 1.16 -0.13
CA LEU A 44 9.07 2.48 0.15
C LEU A 44 9.88 3.60 -0.51
N PHE A 45 11.21 3.47 -0.49
CA PHE A 45 12.10 4.38 -1.20
C PHE A 45 11.87 4.33 -2.71
N ALA A 46 11.84 3.13 -3.32
CA ALA A 46 11.56 2.98 -4.75
C ALA A 46 10.19 3.57 -5.16
N LEU A 47 9.16 3.37 -4.33
CA LEU A 47 7.82 3.93 -4.53
C LEU A 47 7.81 5.46 -4.49
N SER A 48 8.53 6.08 -3.55
CA SER A 48 8.63 7.55 -3.48
C SER A 48 9.20 8.16 -4.76
N PHE A 49 10.06 7.43 -5.47
CA PHE A 49 10.63 7.89 -6.74
C PHE A 49 9.71 7.70 -7.94
N GLU A 50 8.76 6.78 -7.89
CA GLU A 50 7.84 6.51 -9.00
C GLU A 50 6.51 7.26 -8.88
N TRP A 51 6.23 7.88 -7.72
CA TRP A 51 4.98 8.59 -7.42
C TRP A 51 4.68 9.78 -8.35
N ASP A 52 5.69 10.54 -8.72
CA ASP A 52 5.51 11.78 -9.51
C ASP A 52 5.48 11.55 -11.03
N LYS A 53 5.55 10.29 -11.48
CA LYS A 53 5.76 9.98 -12.89
C LYS A 53 4.47 9.49 -13.55
N VAL A 54 4.08 10.19 -14.61
CA VAL A 54 2.96 9.76 -15.47
C VAL A 54 3.28 8.41 -16.12
N GLY A 55 2.36 7.45 -16.00
CA GLY A 55 2.49 6.10 -16.57
C GLY A 55 3.39 5.15 -15.77
N SER A 56 3.63 5.44 -14.49
CA SER A 56 4.43 4.58 -13.60
C SER A 56 3.69 3.37 -13.05
N ASP A 57 2.39 3.21 -13.33
CA ASP A 57 1.56 2.17 -12.74
C ASP A 57 2.16 0.78 -12.88
N ASN A 58 2.49 0.38 -14.12
CA ASN A 58 3.13 -0.92 -14.40
C ASN A 58 4.43 -1.12 -13.62
N ARG A 59 5.20 -0.05 -13.38
CA ARG A 59 6.45 -0.11 -12.60
C ARG A 59 6.13 -0.31 -11.12
N ILE A 60 5.17 0.42 -10.59
CA ILE A 60 4.70 0.29 -9.20
C ILE A 60 4.17 -1.12 -8.95
N HIS A 61 3.32 -1.67 -9.82
CA HIS A 61 2.88 -3.07 -9.74
C HIS A 61 4.08 -4.03 -9.76
N SER A 62 5.01 -3.84 -10.69
CA SER A 62 6.19 -4.72 -10.78
C SER A 62 7.07 -4.68 -9.51
N LEU A 63 7.15 -3.53 -8.83
CA LEU A 63 7.88 -3.39 -7.58
C LEU A 63 7.20 -4.18 -6.47
N PHE A 64 5.88 -4.04 -6.32
CA PHE A 64 5.10 -4.81 -5.34
C PHE A 64 5.16 -6.32 -5.61
N GLU A 65 4.91 -6.75 -6.85
CA GLU A 65 4.92 -8.18 -7.20
C GLU A 65 6.30 -8.80 -6.99
N ARG A 66 7.38 -8.07 -7.32
CA ARG A 66 8.73 -8.53 -7.00
C ARG A 66 8.98 -8.62 -5.49
N ALA A 67 8.46 -7.67 -4.70
CA ALA A 67 8.62 -7.69 -3.24
C ALA A 67 7.94 -8.91 -2.64
N LEU A 68 6.73 -9.19 -3.13
CA LEU A 68 5.88 -10.26 -2.63
C LEU A 68 6.26 -11.64 -3.18
N ALA A 69 7.18 -11.70 -4.14
CA ALA A 69 7.81 -12.95 -4.58
C ALA A 69 8.88 -13.46 -3.60
N ASP A 70 9.35 -12.62 -2.67
CA ASP A 70 10.26 -13.04 -1.60
C ASP A 70 9.47 -13.60 -0.40
N ASP A 71 9.80 -14.83 0.01
CA ASP A 71 9.09 -15.57 1.07
C ASP A 71 9.06 -14.85 2.43
N LYS A 72 10.07 -14.01 2.73
CA LYS A 72 10.13 -13.24 3.97
C LYS A 72 9.24 -12.01 3.86
N LEU A 73 9.36 -11.27 2.76
CA LEU A 73 8.58 -10.06 2.53
C LEU A 73 7.10 -10.33 2.31
N GLN A 74 6.73 -11.46 1.70
CA GLN A 74 5.33 -11.84 1.52
C GLN A 74 4.56 -11.95 2.85
N LYS A 75 5.25 -12.17 3.98
CA LYS A 75 4.64 -12.20 5.32
C LYS A 75 4.53 -10.80 5.95
N SER A 76 5.02 -9.77 5.28
CA SER A 76 4.94 -8.39 5.74
C SER A 76 3.55 -7.83 5.51
N VAL A 77 2.81 -7.66 6.61
CA VAL A 77 1.49 -7.00 6.63
C VAL A 77 1.55 -5.60 6.02
N LEU A 78 2.61 -4.84 6.27
CA LEU A 78 2.72 -3.47 5.76
C LEU A 78 2.77 -3.43 4.24
N LEU A 79 3.49 -4.36 3.61
CA LEU A 79 3.59 -4.44 2.15
C LEU A 79 2.24 -4.68 1.50
N TRP A 80 1.47 -5.64 2.02
CA TRP A 80 0.13 -5.91 1.54
C TRP A 80 -0.82 -4.73 1.72
N ARG A 81 -0.76 -4.04 2.87
CA ARG A 81 -1.60 -2.86 3.13
C ARG A 81 -1.26 -1.71 2.19
N CYS A 82 0.02 -1.47 1.92
CA CYS A 82 0.46 -0.47 0.95
C CYS A 82 -0.01 -0.81 -0.47
N TYR A 83 0.13 -2.08 -0.88
CA TYR A 83 -0.30 -2.50 -2.22
C TYR A 83 -1.82 -2.41 -2.37
N LEU A 84 -2.58 -2.88 -1.38
CA LEU A 84 -4.03 -2.78 -1.37
C LEU A 84 -4.52 -1.33 -1.41
N ALA A 85 -3.91 -0.45 -0.62
CA ALA A 85 -4.23 0.98 -0.65
C ALA A 85 -3.91 1.60 -2.01
N TYR A 86 -2.78 1.24 -2.62
CA TYR A 86 -2.43 1.71 -3.96
C TYR A 86 -3.47 1.32 -5.01
N GLU A 87 -3.87 0.05 -5.05
CA GLU A 87 -4.88 -0.43 -5.99
C GLU A 87 -6.24 0.22 -5.77
N ALA A 88 -6.64 0.37 -4.50
CA ALA A 88 -7.98 0.86 -4.15
C ALA A 88 -8.14 2.38 -4.31
N GLU A 89 -7.10 3.16 -3.99
CA GLU A 89 -7.22 4.63 -3.84
C GLU A 89 -6.46 5.42 -4.90
N ILE A 90 -5.40 4.84 -5.48
CA ILE A 90 -4.51 5.55 -6.40
C ILE A 90 -4.76 5.06 -7.82
N ALA A 91 -4.58 3.76 -8.06
CA ALA A 91 -4.88 3.13 -9.35
C ALA A 91 -6.40 3.00 -9.58
N CYS A 92 -7.21 3.13 -8.52
CA CYS A 92 -8.67 3.01 -8.55
C CYS A 92 -9.16 1.73 -9.24
N ASN A 93 -8.40 0.64 -9.10
CA ASN A 93 -8.66 -0.65 -9.72
C ASN A 93 -9.27 -1.63 -8.71
N ALA A 94 -10.59 -1.52 -8.54
CA ALA A 94 -11.39 -2.38 -7.67
C ALA A 94 -11.10 -3.89 -7.82
N SER A 95 -10.99 -4.36 -9.07
CA SER A 95 -10.74 -5.77 -9.38
C SER A 95 -9.34 -6.22 -8.95
N ALA A 96 -8.34 -5.37 -9.14
CA ALA A 96 -6.98 -5.65 -8.67
C ALA A 96 -6.88 -5.58 -7.15
N ALA A 97 -7.47 -4.56 -6.52
CA ALA A 97 -7.57 -4.44 -5.07
C ALA A 97 -8.17 -5.69 -4.42
N ARG A 98 -9.27 -6.21 -5.00
CA ARG A 98 -9.87 -7.49 -4.58
C ARG A 98 -8.88 -8.64 -4.63
N ARG A 99 -8.18 -8.84 -5.77
CA ARG A 99 -7.19 -9.92 -5.90
C ARG A 99 -6.05 -9.78 -4.89
N VAL A 100 -5.54 -8.57 -4.70
CA VAL A 100 -4.48 -8.28 -3.73
C VAL A 100 -4.94 -8.58 -2.31
N PHE A 101 -6.15 -8.18 -1.93
CA PHE A 101 -6.70 -8.45 -0.61
C PHE A 101 -6.81 -9.95 -0.31
N PHE A 102 -7.38 -10.74 -1.23
CA PHE A 102 -7.48 -12.19 -1.03
C PHE A 102 -6.10 -12.85 -0.90
N ARG A 103 -5.12 -12.47 -1.73
CA ARG A 103 -3.73 -12.94 -1.56
C ARG A 103 -3.16 -12.55 -0.20
N ALA A 104 -3.42 -11.33 0.25
CA ALA A 104 -2.89 -10.79 1.49
C ALA A 104 -3.40 -11.54 2.72
N ILE A 105 -4.71 -11.86 2.80
CA ILE A 105 -5.27 -12.58 3.95
C ILE A 105 -4.82 -14.04 4.00
N HIS A 106 -4.49 -14.64 2.85
CA HIS A 106 -3.87 -15.97 2.81
C HIS A 106 -2.42 -15.93 3.28
N ALA A 107 -1.65 -14.89 2.92
CA ALA A 107 -0.26 -14.73 3.32
C ALA A 107 -0.09 -14.30 4.79
N CYS A 108 -1.00 -13.45 5.28
CA CYS A 108 -0.95 -12.82 6.60
C CYS A 108 -2.28 -12.95 7.37
N PRO A 109 -2.77 -14.17 7.63
CA PRO A 109 -4.08 -14.39 8.23
C PRO A 109 -4.24 -13.79 9.63
N TRP A 110 -3.14 -13.62 10.38
CA TRP A 110 -3.13 -13.11 11.76
C TRP A 110 -3.39 -11.59 11.88
N SER A 111 -3.37 -10.84 10.78
CA SER A 111 -3.43 -9.38 10.85
C SER A 111 -4.85 -8.85 10.80
N LYS A 112 -5.48 -8.66 11.97
CA LYS A 112 -6.82 -8.05 12.07
C LYS A 112 -6.96 -6.74 11.30
N ARG A 113 -5.91 -5.91 11.29
CA ARG A 113 -5.93 -4.61 10.60
C ARG A 113 -5.98 -4.75 9.08
N LEU A 114 -5.33 -5.78 8.52
CA LEU A 114 -5.39 -6.08 7.09
C LEU A 114 -6.81 -6.51 6.68
N TRP A 115 -7.46 -7.35 7.49
CA TRP A 115 -8.86 -7.72 7.28
C TRP A 115 -9.78 -6.50 7.26
N LEU A 116 -9.68 -5.63 8.27
CA LEU A 116 -10.50 -4.42 8.37
C LEU A 116 -10.27 -3.46 7.19
N ASP A 117 -9.03 -3.29 6.74
CA ASP A 117 -8.75 -2.47 5.54
C ASP A 117 -9.47 -3.03 4.30
N GLY A 118 -9.53 -4.36 4.15
CA GLY A 118 -10.26 -5.01 3.07
C GLY A 118 -11.77 -4.79 3.15
N PHE A 119 -12.37 -5.00 4.34
CA PHE A 119 -13.79 -4.70 4.56
C PHE A 119 -14.10 -3.25 4.21
N GLN A 120 -13.30 -2.30 4.67
CA GLN A 120 -13.52 -0.88 4.41
C GLN A 120 -13.38 -0.56 2.91
N LYS A 121 -12.27 -0.96 2.28
CA LYS A 121 -11.94 -0.57 0.90
C LYS A 121 -12.73 -1.35 -0.17
N LEU A 122 -13.19 -2.56 0.15
CA LEU A 122 -13.89 -3.43 -0.81
C LEU A 122 -15.39 -3.56 -0.52
N SER A 123 -15.91 -2.92 0.53
CA SER A 123 -17.34 -2.93 0.90
C SER A 123 -18.29 -2.54 -0.24
N SER A 124 -17.86 -1.61 -1.11
CA SER A 124 -18.67 -1.14 -2.24
C SER A 124 -18.65 -2.08 -3.45
N ILE A 125 -17.72 -3.04 -3.48
CA ILE A 125 -17.48 -3.91 -4.65
C ILE A 125 -17.89 -5.36 -4.34
N LEU A 126 -17.67 -5.82 -3.10
CA LEU A 126 -18.08 -7.14 -2.62
C LEU A 126 -19.56 -7.20 -2.30
N THR A 127 -20.18 -8.33 -2.62
CA THR A 127 -21.55 -8.62 -2.24
C THR A 127 -21.66 -8.86 -0.73
N LEU A 128 -22.84 -8.63 -0.16
CA LEU A 128 -23.13 -8.95 1.26
C LEU A 128 -22.82 -10.42 1.59
N LYS A 129 -23.04 -11.32 0.64
CA LYS A 129 -22.68 -12.74 0.78
C LYS A 129 -21.17 -12.92 0.91
N GLU A 130 -20.39 -12.37 -0.02
CA GLU A 130 -18.92 -12.47 0.04
C GLU A 130 -18.35 -11.86 1.33
N LEU A 131 -18.92 -10.76 1.82
CA LEU A 131 -18.53 -10.15 3.08
C LEU A 131 -18.88 -11.04 4.29
N SER A 132 -20.05 -11.68 4.28
CA SER A 132 -20.45 -12.65 5.31
C SER A 132 -19.52 -13.87 5.33
N ASP A 133 -19.24 -14.45 4.16
CA ASP A 133 -18.33 -15.59 4.01
C ASP A 133 -16.92 -15.21 4.50
N LEU A 134 -16.44 -14.01 4.14
CA LEU A 134 -15.16 -13.48 4.61
C LEU A 134 -15.13 -13.30 6.13
N GLN A 135 -16.23 -12.85 6.73
CA GLN A 135 -16.35 -12.70 8.17
C GLN A 135 -16.31 -14.06 8.89
N GLU A 136 -16.90 -15.11 8.30
CA GLU A 136 -16.79 -16.47 8.81
C GLU A 136 -15.35 -16.95 8.82
N VAL A 137 -14.63 -16.80 7.71
CA VAL A 137 -13.20 -17.14 7.64
C VAL A 137 -12.38 -16.34 8.66
N MET A 138 -12.69 -15.05 8.85
CA MET A 138 -12.02 -14.23 9.87
C MET A 138 -12.26 -14.75 11.29
N ARG A 139 -13.48 -15.21 11.60
CA ARG A 139 -13.82 -15.84 12.89
C ARG A 139 -13.10 -17.17 13.08
N GLU A 140 -13.00 -18.00 12.05
CA GLU A 140 -12.25 -19.26 12.08
C GLU A 140 -10.75 -19.05 12.39
N LYS A 141 -10.20 -17.88 12.06
CA LYS A 141 -8.83 -17.49 12.40
C LYS A 141 -8.69 -16.86 13.80
N GLU A 142 -9.72 -16.99 14.64
CA GLU A 142 -9.80 -16.40 15.99
C GLU A 142 -9.65 -14.86 16.01
N LEU A 143 -9.88 -14.20 14.87
CA LEU A 143 -9.85 -12.75 14.77
C LEU A 143 -11.24 -12.17 15.02
N ASN A 144 -11.61 -12.05 16.29
CA ASN A 144 -12.93 -11.53 16.67
C ASN A 144 -13.00 -10.01 16.51
N ILE A 145 -14.06 -9.50 15.85
CA ILE A 145 -14.43 -8.08 15.89
C ILE A 145 -14.97 -7.81 17.30
N ARG A 146 -14.49 -6.74 17.96
CA ARG A 146 -14.79 -6.47 19.38
C ARG A 146 -16.23 -6.00 19.58
N THR A 147 -16.89 -5.61 18.50
CA THR A 147 -18.31 -5.28 18.48
C THR A 147 -18.99 -6.32 17.61
N ASP A 148 -19.74 -7.18 18.26
CA ASP A 148 -20.73 -8.03 17.65
C ASP A 148 -21.71 -7.16 16.84
N ILE A 149 -21.81 -7.46 15.55
CA ILE A 149 -22.72 -6.80 14.61
C ILE A 149 -24.16 -6.79 15.15
N TYR A 150 -24.50 -7.76 16.00
CA TYR A 150 -25.79 -7.88 16.66
C TYR A 150 -26.06 -6.78 17.70
N GLU A 151 -25.06 -6.27 18.42
CA GLU A 151 -25.24 -5.19 19.40
C GLU A 151 -25.54 -3.84 18.70
N ILE A 152 -24.94 -3.61 17.53
CA ILE A 152 -25.18 -2.41 16.70
C ILE A 152 -26.59 -2.46 16.08
N LEU A 153 -27.02 -3.64 15.60
CA LEU A 153 -28.37 -3.81 15.03
C LEU A 153 -29.48 -3.70 16.08
N LEU A 154 -29.20 -4.07 17.33
CA LEU A 154 -30.16 -3.92 18.44
C LEU A 154 -30.31 -2.45 18.89
N GLN A 155 -29.31 -1.59 18.70
CA GLN A 155 -29.43 -0.17 19.03
C GLN A 155 -30.37 0.58 18.09
N ASP A 156 -30.40 0.23 16.80
CA ASP A 156 -31.30 0.87 15.81
C ASP A 156 -32.80 0.50 16.01
N GLU A 157 -33.12 -0.63 16.66
CA GLU A 157 -34.51 -1.00 16.99
C GLU A 157 -35.00 -0.39 18.31
N THR A 158 -34.11 0.07 19.18
CA THR A 158 -34.49 0.64 20.50
C THR A 158 -34.63 2.16 20.53
N ASP A 159 -34.27 2.85 19.44
CA ASP A 159 -34.35 4.32 19.32
C ASP A 159 -35.58 4.82 18.51
N THR A 160 -36.59 3.97 18.28
CA THR A 160 -37.93 4.38 17.79
C THR A 160 -38.95 4.62 18.90
#